data_AF-A0A8H5M9W4-F1
#
_entry.id   AF-A0A8H5M9W4-F1
#
_cell.length_a   1.000
_cell.length_b   1.000
_cell.length_c   1.000
_cell.angle_alpha   90.00
_cell.angle_beta   90.00
_cell.angle_gamma   90.00
#
_symmetry.space_group_name_H-M   'P 1'
#
loop_
_entity.id
_entity.type
_entity.pdbx_description
1 polymer ?
#
loop_
_entity_poly.entity_id
_entity_poly.type
_entity_poly.pdbx_seq_one_letter_code
_entity_poly.pdbx_strand_id
1 'polypeptide(L)'
;MIATIMGVAGLWKPAVQVRTLTQVATVEGFESQRRGSCTLFIGVDASILLNRAQYAAYHQKGGLNMQAGENLPLQILFWQICRMLALPVTPVYVFEGNKGPLYKRGREVKTTPHALTNSFQELLTSVGFHFYVAPGEAEAELAELSKSGKIDAVMTEDVDAFLFGATHVFRIPNISKDGDLVSIYTLDTIQSSLSLSTSKMVLIAILSGGDYDTEGLSGCGIDTALKLNQNTSPAEDLY
;
A
#
# COMPACT_ATOMS: atom_id res chain seq x y z
N MET A 1 -0.18 15.68 14.05
CA MET A 1 -0.28 15.25 12.64
C MET A 1 1.07 14.65 12.33
N ILE A 2 1.18 13.33 12.17
CA ILE A 2 2.47 12.67 11.93
C ILE A 2 2.88 13.05 10.50
N ALA A 3 4.02 13.70 10.35
CA ALA A 3 4.50 14.18 9.07
C ALA A 3 5.13 13.03 8.28
N THR A 4 4.30 12.12 7.76
CA THR A 4 4.77 11.16 6.76
C THR A 4 5.11 11.93 5.47
N ILE A 5 6.04 11.41 4.67
CA ILE A 5 6.45 12.01 3.39
C ILE A 5 5.21 12.19 2.46
N MET A 6 4.19 11.36 2.64
CA MET A 6 2.85 11.47 2.04
C MET A 6 2.09 12.77 2.34
N GLY A 7 2.30 13.37 3.52
CA GLY A 7 1.59 14.57 3.96
C GLY A 7 2.02 15.86 3.24
N VAL A 8 3.11 15.80 2.46
CA VAL A 8 3.59 16.95 1.69
C VAL A 8 2.71 17.18 0.48
N ALA A 9 1.81 18.15 0.61
CA ALA A 9 0.88 18.51 -0.44
C ALA A 9 1.61 18.79 -1.77
N GLY A 10 1.33 17.97 -2.79
CA GLY A 10 1.86 18.17 -4.14
C GLY A 10 3.20 17.51 -4.45
N LEU A 11 3.94 17.01 -3.45
CA LEU A 11 5.27 16.39 -3.65
C LEU A 11 5.22 15.24 -4.67
N TRP A 12 4.19 14.40 -4.58
CA TRP A 12 4.08 13.18 -5.38
C TRP A 12 3.45 13.40 -6.77
N LYS A 13 2.94 14.60 -7.07
CA LYS A 13 2.25 14.89 -8.34
C LYS A 13 3.14 14.70 -9.59
N PRO A 14 4.44 15.06 -9.58
CA PRO A 14 5.29 14.83 -10.76
C PRO A 14 5.61 13.35 -11.02
N ALA A 15 5.42 12.48 -10.03
CA ALA A 15 5.77 11.06 -10.11
C ALA A 15 4.56 10.14 -10.30
N VAL A 16 3.33 10.67 -10.28
CA VAL A 16 2.12 9.86 -10.42
C VAL A 16 1.77 9.63 -11.88
N GLN A 17 1.50 8.37 -12.23
CA GLN A 17 0.79 8.00 -13.45
C GLN A 17 -0.61 7.56 -13.08
N VAL A 18 -1.64 8.05 -13.78
CA VAL A 18 -3.02 7.62 -13.57
C VAL A 18 -3.49 6.83 -14.79
N ARG A 19 -3.88 5.58 -14.58
CA ARG A 19 -4.41 4.67 -15.61
C ARG A 19 -5.58 3.88 -15.04
N THR A 20 -6.35 3.19 -15.89
CA THR A 20 -7.32 2.23 -15.38
C THR A 20 -6.62 0.93 -14.99
N LEU A 21 -7.05 0.29 -13.91
CA LEU A 21 -6.49 -0.99 -13.49
C LEU A 21 -6.69 -2.05 -14.59
N THR A 22 -7.81 -1.99 -15.31
CA THR A 22 -8.07 -2.83 -16.49
C THR A 22 -7.00 -2.66 -17.57
N GLN A 23 -6.67 -1.43 -17.94
CA GLN A 23 -5.66 -1.17 -18.97
C GLN A 23 -4.29 -1.68 -18.55
N VAL A 24 -3.92 -1.49 -17.28
CA VAL A 24 -2.61 -1.91 -16.75
C VAL A 24 -2.56 -3.44 -16.70
N ALA A 25 -3.59 -4.10 -16.17
CA ALA A 25 -3.66 -5.54 -16.10
C ALA A 25 -3.60 -6.21 -17.49
N THR A 26 -4.29 -5.63 -18.49
CA THR A 26 -4.26 -6.15 -19.86
C THR A 26 -2.90 -5.92 -20.54
N VAL A 27 -2.39 -4.69 -20.55
CA VAL A 27 -1.16 -4.36 -21.30
C VAL A 27 0.07 -4.93 -20.60
N GLU A 28 0.17 -4.74 -19.28
CA GLU A 28 1.36 -5.11 -18.53
C GLU A 28 1.30 -6.52 -17.95
N GLY A 29 0.12 -7.05 -17.66
CA GLY A 29 -0.03 -8.44 -17.25
C GLY A 29 -0.17 -9.38 -18.45
N PHE A 30 -1.22 -9.21 -19.23
CA PHE A 30 -1.62 -10.17 -20.26
C PHE A 30 -0.75 -10.11 -21.52
N GLU A 31 -0.58 -8.93 -22.13
CA GLU A 31 0.13 -8.78 -23.40
C GLU A 31 1.64 -8.91 -23.25
N SER A 32 2.22 -8.35 -22.18
CA SER A 32 3.68 -8.37 -22.00
C SER A 32 4.22 -9.74 -21.54
N GLN A 33 3.35 -10.67 -21.13
CA GLN A 33 3.68 -12.03 -20.69
C GLN A 33 4.87 -12.10 -19.74
N ARG A 34 4.93 -11.16 -18.79
CA ARG A 34 5.97 -11.15 -17.76
C ARG A 34 5.97 -12.52 -17.07
N ARG A 35 7.16 -13.13 -17.00
CA ARG A 35 7.39 -14.44 -16.35
C ARG A 35 6.71 -15.64 -17.04
N GLY A 36 6.35 -15.51 -18.32
CA GLY A 36 5.70 -16.59 -19.06
C GLY A 36 4.24 -16.82 -18.64
N SER A 37 3.66 -15.88 -17.90
CA SER A 37 2.27 -15.88 -17.48
C SER A 37 1.56 -14.64 -18.00
N CYS A 38 0.33 -14.79 -18.50
CA CYS A 38 -0.46 -13.67 -19.01
C CYS A 38 -1.26 -12.98 -17.89
N THR A 39 -0.61 -12.68 -16.76
CA THR A 39 -1.28 -12.08 -15.60
C THR A 39 -0.35 -11.15 -14.85
N LEU A 40 -0.92 -10.10 -14.26
CA LEU A 40 -0.20 -9.17 -13.40
C LEU A 40 -0.27 -9.64 -11.94
N PHE A 41 0.88 -9.90 -11.33
CA PHE A 41 0.96 -10.31 -9.91
C PHE A 41 0.90 -9.08 -9.01
N ILE A 42 -0.15 -8.97 -8.20
CA ILE A 42 -0.35 -7.81 -7.33
C ILE A 42 -0.33 -8.29 -5.88
N GLY A 43 0.63 -7.80 -5.09
CA GLY A 43 0.60 -7.97 -3.64
C GLY A 43 -0.34 -6.94 -3.04
N VAL A 44 -1.31 -7.37 -2.24
CA VAL A 44 -2.35 -6.49 -1.67
C VAL A 44 -2.21 -6.47 -0.16
N ASP A 45 -2.13 -5.29 0.44
CA ASP A 45 -2.17 -5.16 1.89
C ASP A 45 -3.61 -5.40 2.39
N ALA A 46 -3.81 -6.54 3.07
CA ALA A 46 -5.13 -6.93 3.55
C ALA A 46 -5.64 -6.03 4.69
N SER A 47 -4.74 -5.49 5.52
CA SER A 47 -5.10 -4.66 6.68
C SER A 47 -5.80 -3.38 6.24
N ILE A 48 -5.34 -2.79 5.14
CA ILE A 48 -5.90 -1.57 4.57
C ILE A 48 -7.33 -1.83 4.08
N LEU A 49 -7.57 -2.95 3.38
CA LEU A 49 -8.90 -3.30 2.92
C LEU A 49 -9.87 -3.55 4.08
N LEU A 50 -9.43 -4.28 5.11
CA LEU A 50 -10.22 -4.55 6.31
C LEU A 50 -10.62 -3.25 7.01
N ASN A 51 -9.66 -2.35 7.24
CA ASN A 51 -9.88 -1.07 7.89
C ASN A 51 -10.82 -0.17 7.08
N ARG A 52 -10.64 -0.09 5.75
CA ARG A 52 -11.52 0.68 4.85
C ARG A 52 -12.95 0.13 4.85
N ALA A 53 -13.11 -1.19 4.76
CA ALA A 53 -14.43 -1.82 4.76
C ALA A 53 -15.17 -1.57 6.08
N GLN A 54 -14.48 -1.71 7.21
CA GLN A 54 -15.04 -1.40 8.53
C GLN A 54 -15.43 0.08 8.65
N TYR A 55 -14.55 0.99 8.21
CA TYR A 55 -14.81 2.43 8.24
C TYR A 55 -16.00 2.81 7.35
N ALA A 56 -16.03 2.33 6.11
CA ALA A 56 -17.12 2.59 5.17
C ALA A 56 -18.46 2.08 5.70
N ALA A 57 -18.49 0.87 6.28
CA ALA A 57 -19.71 0.33 6.87
C ALA A 57 -20.19 1.12 8.09
N TYR A 58 -19.27 1.61 8.92
CA TYR A 58 -19.62 2.46 10.07
C TYR A 58 -20.24 3.78 9.61
N HIS A 59 -19.65 4.44 8.61
CA HIS A 59 -20.13 5.74 8.12
C HIS A 59 -21.36 5.64 7.21
N GLN A 60 -21.59 4.53 6.51
CA GLN A 60 -22.81 4.32 5.71
C GLN A 60 -24.06 4.13 6.58
N LYS A 61 -23.93 3.55 7.78
CA LYS A 61 -25.05 3.41 8.73
C LYS A 61 -25.65 4.76 9.18
N GLY A 62 -24.94 5.87 8.97
CA GLY A 62 -25.41 7.21 9.34
C GLY A 62 -26.19 7.98 8.26
N GLY A 63 -26.37 7.44 7.04
CA GLY A 63 -26.84 8.26 5.90
C GLY A 63 -27.88 7.68 4.94
N LEU A 64 -28.15 6.37 4.93
CA LEU A 64 -29.11 5.77 4.00
C LEU A 64 -29.92 4.65 4.65
N ASN A 65 -31.24 4.73 4.49
CA ASN A 65 -32.22 3.65 4.74
C ASN A 65 -32.07 2.53 3.70
N MET A 66 -30.90 1.90 3.60
CA MET A 66 -30.75 0.64 2.88
C MET A 66 -30.72 -0.48 3.92
N GLN A 67 -31.47 -1.53 3.67
CA GLN A 67 -31.46 -2.77 4.45
C GLN A 67 -30.03 -3.30 4.50
N ALA A 68 -29.26 -2.89 5.51
CA ALA A 68 -27.91 -3.36 5.73
C ALA A 68 -28.00 -4.85 6.02
N GLY A 69 -27.57 -5.68 5.08
CA GLY A 69 -27.47 -7.12 5.28
C GLY A 69 -26.54 -7.45 6.46
N GLU A 70 -26.57 -8.70 6.91
CA GLU A 70 -25.99 -9.13 8.20
C GLU A 70 -24.46 -8.91 8.36
N ASN A 71 -23.73 -8.48 7.31
CA ASN A 71 -22.33 -8.06 7.43
C ASN A 71 -21.86 -7.09 6.31
N LEU A 72 -22.14 -5.79 6.43
CA LEU A 72 -21.77 -4.77 5.43
C LEU A 72 -20.26 -4.68 5.13
N PRO A 73 -19.34 -4.70 6.12
CA PRO A 73 -17.90 -4.73 5.82
C PRO A 73 -17.48 -5.90 4.93
N LEU A 74 -17.98 -7.11 5.22
CA LEU A 74 -17.63 -8.30 4.44
C LEU A 74 -18.21 -8.22 3.02
N GLN A 75 -19.38 -7.62 2.83
CA GLN A 75 -19.94 -7.35 1.50
C GLN A 75 -19.04 -6.39 0.69
N ILE A 76 -18.47 -5.36 1.32
CA ILE A 76 -17.53 -4.44 0.65
C ILE A 76 -16.30 -5.21 0.18
N LEU A 77 -15.72 -6.07 1.03
CA LEU A 77 -14.59 -6.92 0.67
C LEU A 77 -14.94 -7.91 -0.46
N PHE A 78 -16.14 -8.49 -0.42
CA PHE A 78 -16.65 -9.37 -1.48
C PHE A 78 -16.67 -8.67 -2.84
N TRP A 79 -17.21 -7.45 -2.92
CA TRP A 79 -17.24 -6.71 -4.17
C TRP A 79 -15.85 -6.32 -4.67
N GLN A 80 -14.90 -6.06 -3.77
CA GLN A 80 -13.50 -5.85 -4.14
C GLN A 80 -12.87 -7.12 -4.74
N ILE A 81 -13.14 -8.30 -4.16
CA ILE A 81 -12.68 -9.58 -4.71
C ILE A 81 -13.28 -9.82 -6.09
N CYS A 82 -14.60 -9.61 -6.26
CA CYS A 82 -15.28 -9.76 -7.55
C CYS A 82 -14.66 -8.87 -8.64
N ARG A 83 -14.24 -7.65 -8.28
CA ARG A 83 -13.53 -6.77 -9.21
C ARG A 83 -12.18 -7.36 -9.63
N MET A 84 -11.41 -7.92 -8.70
CA MET A 84 -10.12 -8.54 -9.03
C MET A 84 -10.30 -9.79 -9.90
N LEU A 85 -11.35 -10.59 -9.65
CA LEU A 85 -11.68 -11.76 -10.47
C LEU A 85 -12.02 -11.40 -11.93
N ALA A 86 -12.54 -10.19 -12.17
CA ALA A 86 -12.89 -9.73 -13.51
C ALA A 86 -11.66 -9.26 -14.33
N LEU A 87 -10.46 -9.25 -13.74
CA LEU A 87 -9.24 -8.72 -14.34
C LEU A 87 -8.20 -9.83 -14.52
N PRO A 88 -7.27 -9.73 -15.49
CA PRO A 88 -6.17 -10.67 -15.68
C PRO A 88 -5.07 -10.43 -14.63
N VAL A 89 -5.42 -10.49 -13.35
CA VAL A 89 -4.52 -10.26 -12.21
C VAL A 89 -4.44 -11.51 -11.34
N THR A 90 -3.28 -11.72 -10.73
CA THR A 90 -3.07 -12.74 -9.71
C THR A 90 -2.80 -12.01 -8.39
N PRO A 91 -3.83 -11.75 -7.59
CA PRO A 91 -3.65 -11.07 -6.32
C PRO A 91 -3.11 -12.02 -5.25
N VAL A 92 -2.18 -11.52 -4.45
CA VAL A 92 -1.69 -12.19 -3.24
C VAL A 92 -1.94 -11.26 -2.07
N TYR A 93 -2.87 -11.63 -1.19
CA TYR A 93 -3.24 -10.81 -0.04
C TYR A 93 -2.29 -11.07 1.12
N VAL A 94 -1.62 -10.04 1.62
CA VAL A 94 -0.68 -10.15 2.74
C VAL A 94 -1.31 -9.58 3.98
N PHE A 95 -1.39 -10.41 5.03
CA PHE A 95 -1.89 -10.05 6.35
C PHE A 95 -0.73 -9.77 7.31
N GLU A 96 -0.97 -8.90 8.29
CA GLU A 96 0.02 -8.62 9.34
C GLU A 96 0.30 -9.85 10.21
N GLY A 97 1.56 -9.98 10.58
CA GLY A 97 2.08 -10.97 11.51
C GLY A 97 2.14 -10.50 12.95
N ASN A 98 2.63 -11.39 13.81
CA ASN A 98 2.76 -11.12 15.25
C ASN A 98 4.15 -10.64 15.68
N LYS A 99 5.13 -10.57 14.78
CA LYS A 99 6.49 -10.06 15.07
C LYS A 99 6.72 -8.64 14.57
N GLY A 100 5.65 -7.87 14.38
CA GLY A 100 5.73 -6.45 14.07
C GLY A 100 6.26 -5.63 15.26
N PRO A 101 6.50 -4.32 15.06
CA PRO A 101 6.93 -3.43 16.13
C PRO A 101 5.86 -3.30 17.21
N LEU A 102 6.29 -3.24 18.47
CA LEU A 102 5.39 -3.11 19.63
C LEU A 102 4.77 -1.72 19.74
N TYR A 103 5.44 -0.70 19.20
CA TYR A 103 4.99 0.69 19.22
C TYR A 103 5.04 1.27 17.82
N LYS A 104 3.95 1.92 17.41
CA LYS A 104 3.82 2.62 16.13
C LYS A 104 2.95 3.87 16.33
N ARG A 105 3.37 5.00 15.78
CA ARG A 105 2.64 6.29 15.82
C ARG A 105 2.33 6.75 17.25
N GLY A 106 3.25 6.53 18.19
CA GLY A 106 3.10 6.87 19.61
C GLY A 106 2.05 6.04 20.36
N ARG A 107 1.67 4.87 19.82
CA ARG A 107 0.72 3.95 20.43
C ARG A 107 1.26 2.52 20.42
N GLU A 108 0.85 1.73 21.40
CA GLU A 108 1.11 0.30 21.39
C GLU A 108 0.31 -0.35 20.25
N VAL A 109 0.99 -1.20 19.48
CA VAL A 109 0.40 -1.93 18.36
C VAL A 109 -0.39 -3.11 18.92
N LYS A 110 -1.66 -3.20 18.53
CA LYS A 110 -2.47 -4.39 18.85
C LYS A 110 -2.00 -5.53 17.96
N THR A 111 -1.48 -6.59 18.57
CA THR A 111 -1.12 -7.83 17.88
C THR A 111 -2.32 -8.72 17.58
N THR A 112 -3.50 -8.36 18.09
CA THR A 112 -4.74 -9.09 17.79
C THR A 112 -5.20 -8.78 16.36
N PRO A 113 -5.40 -9.80 15.51
CA PRO A 113 -5.91 -9.60 14.16
C PRO A 113 -7.25 -8.88 14.14
N HIS A 114 -7.57 -8.24 13.01
CA HIS A 114 -8.88 -7.65 12.78
C HIS A 114 -9.99 -8.70 12.94
N ALA A 115 -11.14 -8.32 13.51
CA ALA A 115 -12.24 -9.25 13.78
C ALA A 115 -12.76 -9.99 12.52
N LEU A 116 -12.54 -9.41 11.34
CA LEU A 116 -12.94 -9.96 10.05
C LEU A 116 -11.84 -10.75 9.34
N THR A 117 -10.64 -10.86 9.91
CA THR A 117 -9.50 -11.52 9.25
C THR A 117 -9.83 -12.94 8.82
N ASN A 118 -10.40 -13.76 9.71
CA ASN A 118 -10.75 -15.15 9.41
C ASN A 118 -11.80 -15.24 8.29
N SER A 119 -12.89 -14.47 8.38
CA SER A 119 -13.93 -14.45 7.34
C SER A 119 -13.41 -13.96 6.00
N PHE A 120 -12.45 -13.03 5.99
CA PHE A 120 -11.81 -12.56 4.76
C PHE A 120 -10.90 -13.64 4.15
N GLN A 121 -10.12 -14.34 4.97
CA GLN A 121 -9.30 -15.48 4.52
C GLN A 121 -10.16 -16.64 3.96
N GLU A 122 -11.28 -16.95 4.61
CA GLU A 122 -12.25 -17.93 4.10
C GLU A 122 -12.82 -17.51 2.75
N LEU A 123 -13.15 -16.22 2.60
CA LEU A 123 -13.65 -15.69 1.35
C LEU A 123 -12.61 -15.75 0.21
N LEU A 124 -11.37 -15.37 0.50
CA LEU A 124 -10.25 -15.47 -0.44
C LEU A 124 -10.01 -16.92 -0.88
N THR A 125 -10.02 -17.85 0.07
CA THR A 125 -9.87 -19.29 -0.20
C THR A 125 -11.00 -19.79 -1.10
N SER A 126 -12.23 -19.36 -0.83
CA SER A 126 -13.43 -19.80 -1.57
C SER A 126 -13.41 -19.40 -3.05
N VAL A 127 -12.73 -18.31 -3.40
CA VAL A 127 -12.59 -17.85 -4.79
C VAL A 127 -11.28 -18.30 -5.45
N GLY A 128 -10.44 -19.05 -4.72
CA GLY A 128 -9.14 -19.53 -5.22
C GLY A 128 -8.02 -18.49 -5.20
N PHE A 129 -8.18 -17.40 -4.45
CA PHE A 129 -7.11 -16.42 -4.25
C PHE A 129 -6.15 -16.83 -3.14
N HIS A 130 -4.89 -16.43 -3.30
CA HIS A 130 -3.84 -16.73 -2.34
C HIS A 130 -3.77 -15.64 -1.28
N PHE A 131 -3.53 -16.05 -0.05
CA PHE A 131 -3.12 -15.14 1.01
C PHE A 131 -1.90 -15.67 1.76
N TYR A 132 -1.19 -14.74 2.39
CA TYR A 132 -0.02 -15.00 3.20
C TYR A 132 -0.08 -14.17 4.47
N VAL A 133 0.40 -14.72 5.58
CA VAL A 133 0.55 -13.98 6.84
C VAL A 133 2.03 -13.65 6.97
N ALA A 134 2.36 -12.35 6.92
CA ALA A 134 3.72 -11.87 7.09
C ALA A 134 4.27 -12.29 8.46
N PRO A 135 5.60 -12.39 8.65
CA PRO A 135 6.17 -12.57 9.97
C PRO A 135 5.98 -11.32 10.85
N GLY A 136 6.09 -10.13 10.26
CA GLY A 136 5.94 -8.83 10.91
C GLY A 136 4.93 -7.96 10.17
N GLU A 137 5.33 -6.78 9.71
CA GLU A 137 4.44 -5.87 8.98
C GLU A 137 4.19 -6.34 7.55
N ALA A 138 2.93 -6.30 7.13
CA ALA A 138 2.52 -6.70 5.78
C ALA A 138 3.17 -5.82 4.71
N GLU A 139 3.29 -4.52 4.94
CA GLU A 139 3.91 -3.56 4.01
C GLU A 139 5.39 -3.87 3.75
N ALA A 140 6.15 -4.20 4.80
CA ALA A 140 7.56 -4.56 4.69
C ALA A 140 7.75 -5.86 3.89
N GLU A 141 6.90 -6.87 4.16
CA GLU A 141 6.91 -8.12 3.40
C GLU A 141 6.55 -7.90 1.93
N LEU A 142 5.52 -7.10 1.66
CA LEU A 142 5.09 -6.75 0.31
C LEU A 142 6.20 -6.02 -0.47
N ALA A 143 6.92 -5.11 0.18
CA ALA A 143 8.05 -4.42 -0.41
C ALA A 143 9.18 -5.39 -0.77
N GLU A 144 9.50 -6.36 0.09
CA GLU A 144 10.50 -7.40 -0.23
C GLU A 144 10.04 -8.32 -1.36
N LEU A 145 8.77 -8.70 -1.41
CA LEU A 145 8.21 -9.46 -2.54
C LEU A 145 8.30 -8.66 -3.85
N SER A 146 8.11 -7.34 -3.80
CA SER A 146 8.26 -6.46 -4.95
C SER A 146 9.72 -6.33 -5.38
N LYS A 147 10.64 -6.10 -4.43
CA LYS A 147 12.08 -5.98 -4.67
C LYS A 147 12.69 -7.26 -5.25
N SER A 148 12.29 -8.42 -4.73
CA SER A 148 12.73 -9.74 -5.21
C SER A 148 12.05 -10.20 -6.50
N GLY A 149 11.16 -9.39 -7.08
CA GLY A 149 10.47 -9.72 -8.33
C GLY A 149 9.49 -10.88 -8.20
N LYS A 150 8.92 -11.11 -7.01
CA LYS A 150 7.87 -12.12 -6.78
C LYS A 150 6.46 -11.57 -7.05
N ILE A 151 6.27 -10.26 -6.93
CA ILE A 151 5.07 -9.53 -7.38
C ILE A 151 5.49 -8.40 -8.32
N ASP A 152 4.57 -7.93 -9.15
CA ASP A 152 4.82 -6.83 -10.09
C ASP A 152 4.51 -5.46 -9.48
N ALA A 153 3.57 -5.39 -8.54
CA ALA A 153 3.24 -4.17 -7.81
C ALA A 153 2.66 -4.45 -6.42
N VAL A 154 2.88 -3.51 -5.50
CA VAL A 154 2.23 -3.46 -4.19
C VAL A 154 1.00 -2.57 -4.28
N MET A 155 -0.16 -3.11 -3.92
CA MET A 155 -1.42 -2.37 -3.83
C MET A 155 -1.68 -1.98 -2.37
N THR A 156 -1.52 -0.70 -2.07
CA THR A 156 -1.58 -0.11 -0.71
C THR A 156 -2.19 1.30 -0.77
N GLU A 157 -2.49 1.94 0.36
CA GLU A 157 -2.87 3.36 0.41
C GLU A 157 -1.67 4.29 0.50
N ASP A 158 -0.59 3.83 1.11
CA ASP A 158 0.57 4.63 1.46
C ASP A 158 1.74 4.31 0.51
N VAL A 159 2.55 5.32 0.20
CA VAL A 159 3.78 5.11 -0.59
C VAL A 159 4.97 4.76 0.31
N ASP A 160 4.72 4.55 1.60
CA ASP A 160 5.73 4.17 2.59
C ASP A 160 6.34 2.80 2.29
N ALA A 161 5.65 1.96 1.50
CA ALA A 161 6.23 0.76 0.89
C ALA A 161 7.56 1.02 0.15
N PHE A 162 7.80 2.22 -0.40
CA PHE A 162 9.09 2.58 -1.01
C PHE A 162 10.23 2.70 0.01
N LEU A 163 9.93 3.02 1.28
CA LEU A 163 10.91 3.04 2.38
C LEU A 163 11.43 1.63 2.67
N PHE A 164 10.59 0.61 2.48
CA PHE A 164 10.95 -0.80 2.59
C PHE A 164 11.52 -1.39 1.29
N GLY A 165 11.61 -0.60 0.22
CA GLY A 165 12.21 -1.01 -1.05
C GLY A 165 11.25 -1.56 -2.10
N ALA A 166 9.95 -1.30 -1.99
CA ALA A 166 9.01 -1.59 -3.08
C ALA A 166 9.46 -0.87 -4.37
N THR A 167 9.25 -1.49 -5.53
CA THR A 167 9.63 -0.89 -6.82
C THR A 167 8.45 -0.24 -7.53
N HIS A 168 7.24 -0.78 -7.32
CA HIS A 168 5.99 -0.33 -7.93
C HIS A 168 4.88 -0.32 -6.88
N VAL A 169 4.20 0.82 -6.74
CA VAL A 169 3.09 1.00 -5.79
C VAL A 169 1.85 1.48 -6.54
N PHE A 170 0.76 0.74 -6.39
CA PHE A 170 -0.56 1.04 -6.92
C PHE A 170 -1.46 1.49 -5.78
N ARG A 171 -1.90 2.76 -5.78
CA ARG A 171 -2.77 3.23 -4.70
C ARG A 171 -4.17 2.65 -4.82
N ILE A 172 -4.67 2.05 -3.75
CA ILE A 172 -6.01 1.44 -3.71
C ILE A 172 -7.07 2.51 -4.02
N PRO A 173 -7.81 2.40 -5.15
CA PRO A 173 -8.73 3.45 -5.56
C PRO A 173 -9.95 3.52 -4.66
N ASN A 174 -10.51 4.73 -4.48
CA ASN A 174 -11.83 4.86 -3.90
C ASN A 174 -12.87 4.58 -4.99
N ILE A 175 -13.44 3.37 -4.98
CA ILE A 175 -14.32 2.88 -6.05
C ILE A 175 -15.46 3.86 -6.38
N SER A 176 -16.06 4.53 -5.38
CA SER A 176 -17.18 5.43 -5.64
C SER A 176 -16.78 6.76 -6.29
N LYS A 177 -15.52 7.18 -6.13
CA LYS A 177 -15.00 8.44 -6.67
C LYS A 177 -14.14 8.23 -7.91
N ASP A 178 -13.24 7.26 -7.84
CA ASP A 178 -12.17 7.02 -8.81
C ASP A 178 -12.54 5.90 -9.80
N GLY A 179 -13.55 5.07 -9.47
CA GLY A 179 -13.95 3.95 -10.31
C GLY A 179 -12.81 2.95 -10.53
N ASP A 180 -12.43 2.76 -11.80
CA ASP A 180 -11.33 1.87 -12.18
C ASP A 180 -9.95 2.55 -12.24
N LEU A 181 -9.87 3.87 -12.02
CA LEU A 181 -8.62 4.60 -12.08
C LEU A 181 -7.74 4.25 -10.89
N VAL A 182 -6.47 3.93 -11.15
CA VAL A 182 -5.42 3.65 -10.16
C VAL A 182 -4.29 4.67 -10.33
N SER A 183 -3.79 5.18 -9.21
CA SER A 183 -2.56 5.98 -9.18
C SER A 183 -1.37 5.05 -9.03
N ILE A 184 -0.43 5.15 -9.96
CA ILE A 184 0.74 4.29 -10.07
C ILE A 184 1.98 5.14 -9.80
N TYR A 185 2.84 4.62 -8.93
CA TYR A 185 4.14 5.17 -8.62
C TYR A 185 5.18 4.09 -8.88
N THR A 186 6.29 4.46 -9.50
CA THR A 186 7.45 3.58 -9.65
C THR A 186 8.67 4.25 -9.04
N LEU A 187 9.56 3.46 -8.44
CA LEU A 187 10.78 3.96 -7.84
C LEU A 187 11.62 4.72 -8.87
N ASP A 188 11.69 4.21 -10.11
CA ASP A 188 12.37 4.87 -11.23
C ASP A 188 11.82 6.27 -11.51
N THR A 189 10.49 6.41 -11.59
CA THR A 189 9.84 7.70 -11.86
C THR A 189 10.01 8.66 -10.67
N ILE A 190 9.93 8.15 -9.44
CA ILE A 190 10.18 8.94 -8.23
C ILE A 190 11.62 9.46 -8.25
N GLN A 191 12.60 8.60 -8.59
CA GLN A 191 13.99 8.99 -8.67
C GLN A 191 14.25 9.99 -9.79
N SER A 192 13.69 9.79 -10.99
CA SER A 192 13.89 10.71 -12.12
C SER A 192 13.18 12.05 -11.93
N SER A 193 11.95 12.05 -11.40
CA SER A 193 11.12 13.26 -11.32
C SER A 193 11.32 14.04 -10.03
N LEU A 194 11.67 13.36 -8.93
CA LEU A 194 11.79 13.97 -7.60
C LEU A 194 13.22 13.91 -7.04
N SER A 195 14.15 13.21 -7.69
CA SER A 195 15.51 12.98 -7.18
C SER A 195 15.53 12.30 -5.80
N LEU A 196 14.52 11.47 -5.53
CA LEU A 196 14.35 10.71 -4.29
C LEU A 196 14.62 9.23 -4.55
N SER A 197 15.74 8.72 -4.03
CA SER A 197 15.99 7.27 -3.91
C SER A 197 15.44 6.74 -2.59
N THR A 198 15.38 5.41 -2.41
CA THR A 198 14.96 4.79 -1.14
C THR A 198 15.77 5.32 0.05
N SER A 199 17.11 5.37 -0.05
CA SER A 199 17.96 5.89 1.03
C SER A 199 17.66 7.35 1.37
N LYS A 200 17.33 8.16 0.36
CA LYS A 200 16.92 9.56 0.56
C LYS A 200 15.58 9.67 1.27
N MET A 201 14.60 8.84 0.89
CA MET A 201 13.31 8.81 1.55
C MET A 201 13.43 8.31 3.00
N VAL A 202 14.27 7.31 3.26
CA VAL A 202 14.57 6.85 4.63
C VAL A 202 15.22 7.96 5.46
N LEU A 203 16.22 8.67 4.91
CA LEU A 203 16.84 9.80 5.58
C LEU A 203 15.80 10.87 5.93
N ILE A 204 14.91 11.20 5.00
CA ILE A 204 13.83 12.14 5.25
C ILE A 204 12.95 11.67 6.40
N ALA A 205 12.51 10.40 6.41
CA ALA A 205 11.67 9.84 7.47
C ALA A 205 12.36 9.86 8.85
N ILE A 206 13.67 9.60 8.90
CA ILE A 206 14.46 9.70 10.15
C ILE A 206 14.50 11.15 10.63
N LEU A 207 14.72 12.10 9.72
CA LEU A 207 14.83 13.51 10.07
C LEU A 207 13.50 14.13 10.48
N SER A 208 12.42 13.88 9.74
CA SER A 208 11.10 14.50 9.96
C SER A 208 10.18 13.73 10.89
N GLY A 209 10.57 12.52 11.27
CA GLY A 209 9.72 11.55 11.93
C GLY A 209 8.87 10.75 10.92
N GLY A 210 8.44 9.57 11.38
CA GLY A 210 7.62 8.62 10.64
C GLY A 210 6.80 7.76 11.59
N ASP A 211 6.56 6.51 11.19
CA ASP A 211 5.67 5.62 11.93
C ASP A 211 6.30 5.03 13.20
N TYR A 212 7.62 4.88 13.25
CA TYR A 212 8.33 4.28 14.39
C TYR A 212 8.87 5.31 15.37
N ASP A 213 9.41 6.41 14.85
CA ASP A 213 9.83 7.59 15.61
C ASP A 213 9.02 8.78 15.10
N THR A 214 8.06 9.24 15.90
CA THR A 214 7.16 10.32 15.50
C THR A 214 7.78 11.71 15.66
N GLU A 215 8.87 11.83 16.43
CA GLU A 215 9.51 13.13 16.70
C GLU A 215 10.57 13.44 15.65
N GLY A 216 11.36 12.42 15.25
CA GLY A 216 12.51 12.61 14.37
C GLY A 216 13.56 13.53 14.99
N LEU A 217 14.33 14.22 14.16
CA LEU A 217 15.31 15.19 14.64
C LEU A 217 14.61 16.48 15.09
N SER A 218 14.76 16.83 16.37
CA SER A 218 14.19 18.05 16.94
C SER A 218 14.52 19.30 16.09
N GLY A 219 13.48 20.04 15.69
CA GLY A 219 13.60 21.21 14.83
C GLY A 219 13.74 20.92 13.32
N CYS A 220 13.76 19.66 12.92
CA CYS A 220 13.83 19.24 11.52
C CYS A 220 12.46 18.74 11.03
N GLY A 221 11.65 19.64 10.45
CA GLY A 221 10.42 19.24 9.76
C GLY A 221 10.69 18.68 8.36
N ILE A 222 9.64 18.19 7.71
CA ILE A 222 9.69 17.62 6.35
C ILE A 222 10.32 18.56 5.31
N ASP A 223 10.03 19.87 5.39
CA ASP A 223 10.60 20.88 4.49
C ASP A 223 12.11 21.04 4.68
N THR A 224 12.58 20.98 5.94
CA THR A 224 14.01 21.05 6.27
C THR A 224 14.72 19.79 5.80
N ALA A 225 14.12 18.61 6.05
CA ALA A 225 14.64 17.32 5.62
C ALA A 225 14.79 17.25 4.08
N LEU A 226 13.78 17.70 3.33
CA LEU A 226 13.83 17.76 1.87
C LEU A 226 14.96 18.66 1.36
N LYS A 227 15.18 19.84 1.98
CA LYS A 227 16.28 20.75 1.62
C LYS A 227 17.65 20.15 1.91
N LEU A 228 17.82 19.48 3.05
CA LEU A 228 19.07 18.80 3.40
C LEU A 228 19.38 17.68 2.40
N ASN A 229 18.36 16.95 1.98
CA ASN A 229 18.47 15.84 1.06
C ASN A 229 18.86 16.25 -0.38
N GLN A 230 18.61 17.50 -0.79
CA GLN A 230 19.09 18.03 -2.07
C GLN A 230 20.62 18.24 -2.09
N ASN A 231 21.22 18.51 -0.93
CA ASN A 231 22.64 18.84 -0.79
C ASN A 231 23.50 17.68 -0.30
N THR A 232 22.89 16.52 -0.06
CA THR A 232 23.56 15.35 0.50
C THR A 232 23.58 14.24 -0.54
N SER A 233 24.79 13.79 -0.92
CA SER A 233 24.95 12.49 -1.58
C SER A 233 24.73 11.43 -0.51
N PRO A 234 23.67 10.60 -0.59
CA PRO A 234 23.49 9.53 0.37
C PRO A 234 24.70 8.60 0.31
N ALA A 235 25.09 8.01 1.43
CA ALA A 235 25.92 6.81 1.36
C ALA A 235 25.10 5.75 0.61
N GLU A 236 25.50 5.44 -0.63
CA GLU A 236 24.84 4.45 -1.47
C GLU A 236 24.93 3.03 -0.87
N ASP A 237 25.79 2.85 0.15
CA ASP A 237 26.15 1.57 0.76
C ASP A 237 25.40 1.21 2.05
N LEU A 238 24.31 1.90 2.41
CA LEU A 238 23.60 1.63 3.68
C LEU A 238 22.58 0.48 3.64
N TYR A 239 22.35 -0.18 2.49
CA TYR A 239 21.43 -1.32 2.37
C TYR A 239 21.84 -2.33 1.29
#